data_AF-A0A3M3M059-F1
#
_entry.id   AF-A0A3M3M059-F1
#
_cell.length_a   1.000
_cell.length_b   1.000
_cell.length_c   1.000
_cell.angle_alpha   90.00
_cell.angle_beta   90.00
_cell.angle_gamma   90.00
#
_symmetry.space_group_name_H-M   'P 1'
#
loop_
_entity.id
_entity.type
_entity.pdbx_description
1 polymer ?
#
loop_
_entity_poly.entity_id
_entity_poly.type
_entity_poly.pdbx_seq_one_letter_code
_entity_poly.pdbx_strand_id
1 'polypeptide(L)'
;MINNGTYEIAPLFKKANATVVKGLRLFRSDGSYLTLELRTPSPGSENWPADDPFVNGVIVRIARFSGNSVSNTLVDTTPTGIHGMSDAPLRPGASADDVLSGKRITVSHIDDTGATLEISHIPGSSLADHLLFERSFIEQAVQRDDEGVED
;
A
#
# COMPACT_ATOMS: atom_id res chain seq x y z
N MET A 1 7.72 -12.17 4.36
CA MET A 1 6.75 -11.59 3.41
C MET A 1 5.49 -11.27 4.21
N ILE A 2 4.85 -10.12 4.02
CA ILE A 2 3.61 -9.80 4.75
C ILE A 2 2.45 -10.61 4.16
N ASN A 3 1.54 -11.08 5.02
CA ASN A 3 0.34 -11.75 4.55
C ASN A 3 -0.74 -10.72 4.21
N ASN A 4 -1.79 -11.16 3.55
CA ASN A 4 -2.98 -10.32 3.41
C ASN A 4 -3.73 -10.28 4.74
N GLY A 5 -4.40 -9.17 5.02
CA GLY A 5 -5.17 -8.97 6.22
C GLY A 5 -5.13 -7.54 6.73
N THR A 6 -5.66 -7.37 7.94
CA THR A 6 -5.72 -6.09 8.63
C THR A 6 -4.53 -5.92 9.57
N TYR A 7 -3.91 -4.75 9.53
CA TYR A 7 -2.75 -4.41 10.32
C TYR A 7 -2.95 -3.06 11.01
N GLU A 8 -2.49 -2.96 12.25
CA GLU A 8 -2.48 -1.70 13.01
C GLU A 8 -1.05 -1.17 13.09
N ILE A 9 -0.90 0.11 12.77
CA ILE A 9 0.35 0.85 13.00
C ILE A 9 0.13 1.96 14.02
N ALA A 10 0.96 1.97 15.06
CA ALA A 10 1.01 3.08 16.01
C ALA A 10 1.79 4.25 15.40
N PRO A 11 1.55 5.49 15.85
CA PRO A 11 2.41 6.61 15.53
C PRO A 11 3.87 6.31 15.94
N LEU A 12 4.83 6.70 15.10
CA LEU A 12 6.24 6.31 15.21
C LEU A 12 6.84 6.48 16.62
N PHE A 13 6.49 7.59 17.29
CA PHE A 13 7.01 7.95 18.61
C PHE A 13 6.14 7.50 19.79
N LYS A 14 5.01 6.83 19.53
CA LYS A 14 4.17 6.22 20.57
C LYS A 14 4.60 4.77 20.87
N LYS A 15 4.08 4.22 21.96
CA LYS A 15 4.40 2.87 22.43
C LYS A 15 3.81 1.83 21.45
N ALA A 16 4.68 1.06 20.82
CA ALA A 16 4.31 -0.16 20.11
C ALA A 16 4.27 -1.35 21.09
N ASN A 17 3.49 -2.38 20.77
CA ASN A 17 3.44 -3.63 21.51
C ASN A 17 3.46 -4.82 20.52
N ALA A 18 3.28 -6.05 21.00
CA ALA A 18 3.37 -7.23 20.15
C ALA A 18 2.31 -7.29 19.03
N THR A 19 1.18 -6.58 19.17
CA THR A 19 0.09 -6.55 18.19
C THR A 19 0.06 -5.26 17.36
N VAL A 20 0.68 -4.18 17.86
CA VAL A 20 0.73 -2.86 17.20
C VAL A 20 2.17 -2.47 16.89
N VAL A 21 2.52 -2.42 15.62
CA VAL A 21 3.89 -2.11 15.17
C VAL A 21 4.06 -0.62 14.88
N LYS A 22 5.30 -0.11 14.89
CA LYS A 22 5.60 1.30 14.58
C LYS A 22 5.57 1.64 13.09
N GLY A 23 5.38 0.63 12.25
CA GLY A 23 5.35 0.75 10.81
C GLY A 23 5.43 -0.63 10.16
N LEU A 24 4.94 -0.71 8.93
CA LEU A 24 5.02 -1.94 8.13
C LEU A 24 6.11 -1.82 7.09
N ARG A 25 6.69 -2.97 6.74
CA ARG A 25 7.64 -3.12 5.64
C ARG A 25 7.22 -4.26 4.75
N LEU A 26 6.92 -3.95 3.49
CA LEU A 26 6.58 -4.91 2.47
C LEU A 26 7.84 -5.11 1.60
N PHE A 27 8.31 -6.35 1.52
CA PHE A 27 9.42 -6.68 0.64
C PHE A 27 8.98 -6.62 -0.82
N ARG A 28 9.79 -6.00 -1.67
CA ARG A 28 9.54 -5.80 -3.10
C ARG A 28 10.49 -6.68 -3.91
N SER A 29 10.06 -7.11 -5.10
CA SER A 29 10.82 -8.01 -5.97
C SER A 29 12.18 -7.45 -6.41
N ASP A 30 12.37 -6.14 -6.38
CA ASP A 30 13.64 -5.44 -6.68
C ASP A 30 14.61 -5.37 -5.48
N GLY A 31 14.29 -6.05 -4.38
CA GLY A 31 15.09 -6.06 -3.14
C GLY A 31 14.90 -4.83 -2.25
N SER A 32 14.08 -3.86 -2.66
CA SER A 32 13.69 -2.73 -1.81
C SER A 32 12.50 -3.08 -0.90
N TYR A 33 12.12 -2.14 -0.04
CA TYR A 33 10.96 -2.25 0.83
C TYR A 33 10.01 -1.07 0.58
N LEU A 34 8.71 -1.36 0.52
CA LEU A 34 7.68 -0.34 0.71
C LEU A 34 7.45 -0.20 2.21
N THR A 35 7.65 0.98 2.76
CA THR A 35 7.50 1.26 4.19
C THR A 35 6.29 2.15 4.43
N LEU A 36 5.49 1.79 5.42
CA LEU A 36 4.27 2.50 5.82
C LEU A 36 4.44 2.99 7.25
N GLU A 37 4.31 4.30 7.45
CA GLU A 37 4.54 4.96 8.74
C GLU A 37 3.45 6.00 9.00
N LEU A 38 2.96 6.06 10.24
CA LEU A 38 2.11 7.15 10.71
C LEU A 38 2.94 8.05 11.63
N ARG A 39 2.81 9.35 11.41
CA ARG A 39 3.34 10.36 12.32
C ARG A 39 2.20 11.10 13.00
N THR A 40 2.51 11.66 14.16
CA THR A 40 1.62 12.57 14.89
C THR A 40 2.40 13.84 15.20
N PRO A 41 1.74 14.99 15.34
CA PRO A 41 2.41 16.20 15.79
C PRO A 41 3.16 15.91 17.09
N SER A 42 4.45 16.24 17.13
CA SER A 42 5.28 16.04 18.32
C SER A 42 5.96 17.37 18.66
N PRO A 43 5.35 18.16 19.57
CA PRO A 43 5.90 19.45 19.98
C PRO A 43 7.38 19.32 20.39
N GLY A 44 8.24 20.15 19.79
CA GLY A 44 9.68 20.17 20.08
C GLY A 44 10.54 19.19 19.28
N SER A 45 9.95 18.37 18.41
CA SER A 45 10.70 17.50 17.46
C SER A 45 10.27 17.73 16.01
N GLU A 46 8.96 17.86 15.76
CA GLU A 46 8.40 18.10 14.42
C GLU A 46 7.32 19.18 14.50
N ASN A 47 7.48 20.27 13.75
CA ASN A 47 6.60 21.45 13.77
C ASN A 47 5.56 21.42 12.63
N TRP A 48 5.00 20.26 12.33
CA TRP A 48 3.94 20.16 11.34
C TRP A 48 2.62 20.72 11.89
N PRO A 49 1.86 21.47 11.07
CA PRO A 49 0.49 21.84 11.38
C PRO A 49 -0.35 20.62 11.74
N ALA A 50 -1.32 20.78 12.65
CA ALA A 50 -2.15 19.67 13.09
C ALA A 50 -3.05 19.09 11.99
N ASP A 51 -3.29 19.85 10.91
CA ASP A 51 -4.05 19.47 9.73
C ASP A 51 -3.18 19.01 8.53
N ASP A 52 -1.85 19.00 8.70
CA ASP A 52 -0.91 18.62 7.66
C ASP A 52 -1.14 17.15 7.21
N PRO A 53 -1.10 16.84 5.90
CA PRO A 53 -1.24 15.48 5.41
C PRO A 53 -0.25 14.48 6.03
N PHE A 54 0.96 14.91 6.38
CA PHE A 54 1.99 14.03 6.93
C PHE A 54 1.73 13.61 8.39
N VAL A 55 0.83 14.27 9.11
CA VAL A 55 0.40 13.86 10.46
C VAL A 55 -1.03 13.29 10.51
N ASN A 56 -1.71 13.27 9.37
CA ASN A 56 -3.09 12.82 9.22
C ASN A 56 -3.24 11.79 8.08
N GLY A 57 -2.16 11.12 7.74
CA GLY A 57 -2.05 10.20 6.63
C GLY A 57 -0.90 9.23 6.83
N VAL A 58 -0.95 8.10 6.11
CA VAL A 58 0.09 7.09 6.12
C VAL A 58 1.16 7.47 5.12
N ILE A 59 2.35 7.76 5.61
CA ILE A 59 3.49 8.10 4.79
C ILE A 59 4.01 6.82 4.12
N VAL A 60 4.07 6.84 2.79
CA VAL A 60 4.53 5.72 1.99
C VAL A 60 5.90 6.05 1.42
N ARG A 61 6.86 5.14 1.60
CA ARG A 61 8.25 5.34 1.18
C ARG A 61 8.83 4.07 0.58
N ILE A 62 9.75 4.23 -0.37
CA ILE A 62 10.59 3.13 -0.87
C ILE A 62 11.94 3.23 -0.16
N ALA A 63 12.28 2.20 0.60
CA ALA A 63 13.54 2.11 1.33
C ALA A 63 14.45 1.02 0.76
N ARG A 64 15.74 1.32 0.65
CA ARG A 64 16.80 0.32 0.42
C ARG A 64 17.79 0.38 1.57
N PHE A 65 18.14 -0.80 2.09
CA PHE A 65 19.10 -0.96 3.17
C PHE A 65 20.38 -1.56 2.60
N SER A 66 21.52 -0.93 2.83
CA SER A 66 22.83 -1.40 2.38
C SER A 66 23.87 -1.17 3.48
N GLY A 67 24.29 -2.24 4.15
CA GLY A 67 25.14 -2.17 5.33
C GLY A 67 24.54 -1.25 6.39
N ASN A 68 25.25 -0.19 6.75
CA ASN A 68 24.83 0.82 7.74
C ASN A 68 24.11 2.03 7.11
N SER A 69 23.75 1.95 5.84
CA SER A 69 23.07 3.04 5.11
C SER A 69 21.64 2.68 4.74
N VAL A 70 20.77 3.69 4.76
CA VAL A 70 19.41 3.61 4.25
C VAL A 70 19.20 4.72 3.23
N SER A 71 18.75 4.37 2.02
CA SER A 71 18.16 5.34 1.10
C SER A 71 16.66 5.22 1.13
N ASN A 72 15.97 6.35 1.07
CA ASN A 72 14.53 6.45 1.28
C ASN A 72 13.96 7.53 0.36
N THR A 73 12.98 7.16 -0.44
CA THR A 73 12.26 8.06 -1.34
C THR A 73 10.79 8.09 -0.94
N LEU A 74 10.23 9.30 -0.80
CA LEU A 74 8.80 9.49 -0.59
C LEU A 74 8.03 9.08 -1.84
N VAL A 75 6.92 8.35 -1.65
CA VAL A 75 5.99 8.00 -2.71
C VAL A 75 4.83 8.99 -2.67
N ASP A 76 4.54 9.60 -3.81
CA ASP A 76 3.32 10.36 -4.02
C ASP A 76 2.15 9.41 -4.27
N THR A 77 1.23 9.31 -3.31
CA THR A 77 0.02 8.47 -3.44
C THR A 77 -1.16 9.21 -4.07
N THR A 78 -0.98 10.49 -4.42
CA THR A 78 -1.96 11.36 -5.06
C THR A 78 -1.39 12.01 -6.33
N PRO A 79 -0.78 11.25 -7.26
CA PRO A 79 0.03 11.81 -8.35
C PRO A 79 -0.75 12.63 -9.38
N THR A 80 -2.08 12.53 -9.38
CA THR A 80 -2.97 13.36 -10.22
C THR A 80 -3.38 14.67 -9.55
N GLY A 81 -2.98 14.88 -8.30
CA GLY A 81 -3.27 16.07 -7.51
C GLY A 81 -2.48 17.29 -8.00
N ILE A 82 -3.02 18.48 -7.71
CA ILE A 82 -2.35 19.76 -8.03
C ILE A 82 -1.36 20.20 -6.95
N HIS A 83 -1.27 19.45 -5.85
CA HIS A 83 -0.52 19.80 -4.65
C HIS A 83 0.90 19.20 -4.62
N GLY A 84 1.29 18.48 -5.67
CA GLY A 84 2.60 17.83 -5.78
C GLY A 84 2.85 16.88 -4.60
N MET A 85 4.01 16.98 -3.96
CA MET A 85 4.36 16.08 -2.84
C MET A 85 3.70 16.44 -1.51
N SER A 86 2.93 17.53 -1.43
CA SER A 86 2.39 18.00 -0.15
C SER A 86 1.20 17.18 0.35
N ASP A 87 0.47 16.51 -0.54
CA ASP A 87 -0.62 15.58 -0.23
C ASP A 87 -0.23 14.10 -0.42
N ALA A 88 1.07 13.82 -0.61
CA ALA A 88 1.60 12.49 -0.86
C ALA A 88 1.16 11.38 0.12
N PRO A 89 0.96 11.60 1.44
CA PRO A 89 0.52 10.56 2.37
C PRO A 89 -0.87 9.99 2.06
N LEU A 90 -1.02 8.68 2.19
CA LEU A 90 -2.27 7.97 1.92
C LEU A 90 -3.30 8.29 3.02
N ARG A 91 -4.43 8.89 2.64
CA ARG A 91 -5.52 9.31 3.55
C ARG A 91 -6.48 8.15 3.87
N PRO A 92 -7.27 8.25 4.96
CA PRO A 92 -8.37 7.32 5.20
C PRO A 92 -9.30 7.20 3.98
N GLY A 93 -9.68 5.98 3.64
CA GLY A 93 -10.47 5.64 2.46
C GLY A 93 -9.67 5.51 1.15
N ALA A 94 -8.40 5.93 1.12
CA ALA A 94 -7.56 5.83 -0.07
C ALA A 94 -6.77 4.52 -0.12
N SER A 95 -6.38 4.13 -1.34
CA SER A 95 -5.56 2.95 -1.60
C SER A 95 -4.41 3.22 -2.56
N ALA A 96 -3.30 2.50 -2.39
CA ALA A 96 -2.16 2.51 -3.30
C ALA A 96 -1.75 1.08 -3.67
N ASP A 97 -1.42 0.87 -4.94
CA ASP A 97 -0.93 -0.40 -5.47
C ASP A 97 0.59 -0.37 -5.61
N ASP A 98 1.28 -1.32 -4.98
CA ASP A 98 2.70 -1.56 -5.23
C ASP A 98 2.88 -2.86 -6.01
N VAL A 99 3.01 -2.70 -7.33
CA VAL A 99 3.18 -3.80 -8.28
C VAL A 99 4.39 -4.69 -8.00
N LEU A 100 5.44 -4.15 -7.38
CA LEU A 100 6.65 -4.92 -7.06
C LEU A 100 6.51 -5.82 -5.83
N SER A 101 5.59 -5.52 -4.92
CA SER A 101 5.17 -6.46 -3.86
C SER A 101 3.92 -7.25 -4.24
N GLY A 102 3.20 -6.84 -5.30
CA GLY A 102 1.93 -7.43 -5.71
C GLY A 102 0.81 -7.18 -4.69
N LYS A 103 0.89 -6.04 -3.98
CA LYS A 103 -0.02 -5.71 -2.89
C LYS A 103 -0.74 -4.38 -3.12
N ARG A 104 -2.01 -4.35 -2.76
CA ARG A 104 -2.80 -3.15 -2.54
C ARG A 104 -2.78 -2.82 -1.05
N ILE A 105 -2.56 -1.56 -0.74
CA ILE A 105 -2.58 -1.00 0.61
C ILE A 105 -3.76 -0.05 0.67
N THR A 106 -4.69 -0.27 1.60
CA THR A 106 -5.83 0.62 1.84
C THR A 106 -5.79 1.11 3.28
N VAL A 107 -5.94 2.42 3.48
CA VAL A 107 -6.08 2.98 4.83
C VAL A 107 -7.56 3.00 5.16
N SER A 108 -8.02 2.16 6.08
CA SER A 108 -9.43 2.14 6.45
C SER A 108 -9.76 3.20 7.50
N HIS A 109 -8.84 3.47 8.43
CA HIS A 109 -9.07 4.38 9.55
C HIS A 109 -7.76 4.99 10.07
N ILE A 110 -7.81 6.23 10.56
CA ILE A 110 -6.74 6.89 11.32
C ILE A 110 -7.35 7.62 12.50
N ASP A 111 -6.77 7.45 13.69
CA ASP A 111 -7.06 8.24 14.88
C ASP A 111 -5.80 8.45 15.75
N ASP A 112 -5.98 9.00 16.94
CA ASP A 112 -4.89 9.29 17.89
C ASP A 112 -4.14 8.03 18.35
N THR A 113 -4.71 6.84 18.21
CA THR A 113 -4.09 5.57 18.59
C THR A 113 -3.26 4.97 17.47
N GLY A 114 -3.62 5.22 16.21
CA GLY A 114 -2.91 4.67 15.07
C GLY A 114 -3.67 4.73 13.75
N ALA A 115 -3.14 4.00 12.76
CA ALA A 115 -3.79 3.75 11.48
C ALA A 115 -4.12 2.26 11.33
N THR A 116 -5.30 1.97 10.80
CA THR A 116 -5.70 0.63 10.38
C THR A 116 -5.51 0.49 8.87
N LEU A 117 -4.77 -0.54 8.49
CA LEU A 117 -4.39 -0.82 7.10
C LEU A 117 -4.94 -2.16 6.68
N GLU A 118 -5.57 -2.20 5.51
CA GLU A 118 -5.89 -3.44 4.82
C GLU A 118 -4.83 -3.71 3.75
N ILE A 119 -4.24 -4.89 3.81
CA ILE A 119 -3.26 -5.37 2.83
C ILE A 119 -3.91 -6.53 2.07
N SER A 120 -4.02 -6.39 0.76
CA SER A 120 -4.59 -7.42 -0.12
C SER A 120 -3.74 -7.58 -1.38
N HIS A 121 -4.07 -8.57 -2.21
CA HIS A 121 -3.49 -8.63 -3.56
C HIS A 121 -4.05 -7.50 -4.42
N ILE A 122 -3.23 -7.03 -5.36
CA ILE A 122 -3.76 -6.22 -6.45
C ILE A 122 -4.71 -7.14 -7.25
N PRO A 123 -5.97 -6.73 -7.49
CA PRO A 123 -6.88 -7.54 -8.30
C PRO A 123 -6.26 -7.89 -9.65
N GLY A 124 -6.31 -9.17 -10.04
CA GLY A 124 -5.71 -9.63 -11.29
C GLY A 124 -4.21 -9.90 -11.21
N SER A 125 -3.54 -9.61 -10.09
CA SER A 125 -2.09 -9.85 -9.94
C SER A 125 -1.76 -11.21 -9.36
N SER A 126 -2.76 -12.03 -9.02
CA SER A 126 -2.51 -13.40 -8.57
C SER A 126 -2.43 -14.34 -9.77
N LEU A 127 -1.58 -15.37 -9.68
CA LEU A 127 -1.56 -16.45 -10.68
C LEU A 127 -2.94 -17.10 -10.84
N ALA A 128 -3.73 -17.16 -9.77
CA ALA A 128 -5.10 -17.66 -9.82
C ALA A 128 -6.01 -16.77 -10.67
N ASP A 129 -5.93 -15.45 -10.52
CA ASP A 129 -6.72 -14.51 -11.34
C ASP A 129 -6.28 -14.55 -12.81
N HIS A 130 -4.98 -14.66 -13.07
CA HIS A 130 -4.45 -14.84 -14.43
C HIS A 130 -4.96 -16.14 -15.07
N LEU A 131 -4.96 -17.26 -14.34
CA LEU A 131 -5.46 -18.54 -14.84
C LEU A 131 -6.98 -18.54 -15.04
N LEU A 132 -7.74 -17.86 -14.19
CA LEU A 132 -9.19 -17.69 -14.37
C LEU A 132 -9.51 -16.81 -15.58
N PHE A 133 -8.74 -15.73 -15.79
CA PHE A 133 -8.85 -14.89 -16.97
C PHE A 133 -8.54 -15.69 -18.24
N GLU A 134 -7.42 -16.42 -18.30
CA GLU A 134 -7.08 -17.27 -19.45
C GLU A 134 -8.15 -18.34 -19.73
N ARG A 135 -8.70 -18.99 -18.69
CA ARG A 135 -9.80 -19.95 -18.84
C ARG A 135 -11.05 -19.32 -19.45
N SER A 136 -11.43 -18.12 -18.99
CA SER A 136 -12.59 -17.40 -19.54
C SER A 136 -12.43 -17.07 -21.03
N PHE A 137 -11.22 -16.75 -21.50
CA PHE A 137 -10.95 -16.49 -22.91
C PHE A 137 -11.01 -17.76 -23.76
N ILE A 138 -10.47 -18.87 -23.24
CA ILE A 138 -10.51 -20.17 -23.94
C ILE A 138 -11.96 -20.66 -24.06
N GLU A 139 -12.76 -20.57 -23.00
CA GLU A 139 -14.18 -20.97 -23.04
C GLU A 139 -14.99 -20.13 -24.05
N GLN A 140 -14.78 -18.81 -24.09
CA GLN A 140 -15.43 -17.94 -25.07
C GLN A 140 -14.99 -18.19 -26.52
N ALA A 141 -13.75 -18.64 -26.73
CA ALA A 141 -13.25 -19.00 -28.07
C ALA A 141 -13.88 -20.32 -28.54
N VAL A 142 -13.90 -21.33 -27.66
CA VAL A 142 -14.52 -22.64 -27.94
C VAL A 142 -16.02 -22.50 -28.24
N GLN A 143 -16.72 -21.64 -27.51
CA GLN A 143 -18.16 -21.42 -27.71
C GLN A 143 -18.49 -20.67 -29.01
N ARG A 144 -17.55 -19.85 -29.51
CA ARG A 144 -17.68 -19.19 -30.83
C ARG A 144 -17.43 -20.12 -32.01
N ASP A 145 -16.60 -21.13 -31.83
CA ASP A 145 -16.30 -22.11 -32.89
C ASP A 145 -17.43 -23.15 -33.05
N ASP A 146 -18.24 -23.38 -32.01
CA ASP A 146 -19.38 -24.32 -32.04
C ASP A 146 -20.68 -23.71 -32.62
N GLU A 147 -20.79 -22.38 -32.76
CA GLU A 147 -21.99 -21.71 -33.32
C GLU A 147 -21.93 -21.56 -34.86
N GLY A 148 -20.99 -22.21 -35.53
CA GLY A 148 -20.61 -21.91 -36.91
C GLY A 148 -20.71 -23.03 -37.93
N VAL A 149 -21.65 -23.98 -37.84
CA VAL A 149 -21.99 -24.89 -38.97
C VAL A 149 -23.47 -25.33 -38.89
N GLU A 150 -24.37 -24.62 -39.56
CA GLU A 150 -25.62 -25.21 -40.06
C GLU A 150 -25.81 -24.77 -41.53
N ASP A 151 -26.03 -25.78 -42.40
CA ASP A 151 -26.14 -25.73 -43.88
C ASP A 151 -27.32 -24.88 -44.40
#